data_AF-A0A8S3K777-F1
#
_entry.id   AF-A0A8S3K777-F1
#
_cell.length_a   1.000
_cell.length_b   1.000
_cell.length_c   1.000
_cell.angle_alpha   90.00
_cell.angle_beta   90.00
_cell.angle_gamma   90.00
#
_symmetry.space_group_name_H-M   'P 1'
#
loop_
_entity.id
_entity.type
_entity.pdbx_description
1 polymer ?
#
loop_
_entity_poly.entity_id
_entity_poly.type
_entity_poly.pdbx_seq_one_letter_code
_entity_poly.pdbx_strand_id
1 'polypeptide(L)'
;MGPTIFEYKIPPSSKNIKERRPPEACAESEYVFDIRANQKTLAMVIFNPETDKTRLDLRSTINFQRLWSVDVGEGFRCCLLHGEQWMVVDALNRRLYHVSNGGKLLKADKYAHQPWNIIQW
;
A
#
# COMPACT_ATOMS: atom_id res chain seq x y z
N MET A 1 -16.22 9.90 -4.32
CA MET A 1 -15.01 10.68 -4.00
C MET A 1 -13.95 9.69 -3.56
N GLY A 2 -12.86 9.58 -4.31
CA GLY A 2 -11.73 8.73 -3.94
C GLY A 2 -10.90 9.34 -2.82
N PRO A 3 -9.99 8.58 -2.20
CA PRO A 3 -9.24 9.02 -1.03
C PRO A 3 -8.22 10.10 -1.39
N THR A 4 -8.04 11.02 -0.45
CA THR A 4 -7.04 12.09 -0.50
C THR A 4 -5.92 11.79 0.49
N ILE A 5 -4.67 11.97 0.06
CA ILE A 5 -3.49 11.77 0.91
C ILE A 5 -2.90 13.14 1.27
N PHE A 6 -2.61 13.32 2.56
CA PHE A 6 -1.98 14.53 3.09
C PHE A 6 -0.57 14.21 3.59
N GLU A 7 0.43 14.93 3.09
CA GLU A 7 1.81 14.88 3.55
C GLU A 7 2.07 16.10 4.44
N TYR A 8 2.43 15.85 5.70
CA TYR A 8 2.73 16.89 6.68
C TYR A 8 4.22 16.92 6.98
N LYS A 9 4.77 18.14 7.08
CA LYS A 9 6.07 18.36 7.71
C LYS A 9 5.86 18.70 9.19
N ILE A 10 6.49 17.92 10.07
CA ILE A 10 6.37 18.09 11.52
C ILE A 10 7.24 19.30 11.95
N PRO A 11 6.80 20.12 12.93
CA PRO A 11 7.57 21.24 13.45
C PRO A 11 9.01 20.87 13.88
N PRO A 12 9.97 21.83 13.83
CA PRO A 12 9.78 23.27 13.63
C PRO A 12 9.64 23.70 12.16
N SER A 13 9.64 22.75 11.22
CA SER A 13 9.54 23.05 9.79
C SER A 13 8.17 23.62 9.42
N SER A 14 8.17 24.60 8.50
CA SER A 14 7.00 25.39 8.08
C SER A 14 5.83 24.53 7.59
N LYS A 15 4.60 25.06 7.77
CA LYS A 15 3.26 24.48 7.50
C LYS A 15 2.99 24.15 6.02
N ASN A 16 3.90 23.46 5.34
CA ASN A 16 3.67 22.99 3.98
C ASN A 16 2.96 21.64 4.06
N ILE A 17 1.65 21.66 3.87
CA ILE A 17 0.82 20.48 3.65
C ILE A 17 0.81 20.25 2.14
N LYS A 18 1.26 19.07 1.69
CA LYS A 18 0.98 18.66 0.30
C LYS A 18 -0.25 17.77 0.32
N GLU A 19 -1.23 18.16 -0.47
CA GLU A 19 -2.44 17.38 -0.69
C GLU A 19 -2.33 16.66 -2.03
N ARG A 20 -2.59 15.35 -2.04
CA ARG A 20 -2.65 14.51 -3.25
C ARG A 20 -4.07 13.97 -3.38
N ARG A 21 -4.80 14.43 -4.39
CA ARG A 21 -6.20 14.04 -4.66
C ARG A 21 -6.26 12.99 -5.77
N PRO A 22 -7.37 12.27 -5.95
CA PRO A 22 -7.64 11.56 -7.20
C PRO A 22 -7.53 12.50 -8.42
N PRO A 23 -7.01 12.03 -9.58
CA PRO A 23 -6.51 10.69 -9.87
C PRO A 23 -5.02 10.48 -9.51
N GLU A 24 -4.37 11.47 -8.89
CA GLU A 24 -2.94 11.43 -8.57
C GLU A 24 -2.63 10.33 -7.53
N ALA A 25 -3.46 10.26 -6.48
CA ALA A 25 -3.38 9.24 -5.43
C ALA A 25 -3.82 7.86 -5.91
N CYS A 26 -5.05 7.78 -6.41
CA CYS A 26 -5.74 6.59 -6.92
C CYS A 26 -6.97 7.05 -7.74
N ALA A 27 -7.64 6.13 -8.43
CA ALA A 27 -8.86 6.47 -9.16
C ALA A 27 -10.01 6.83 -8.21
N GLU A 28 -11.02 7.55 -8.71
CA GLU A 28 -12.10 8.09 -7.88
C GLU A 28 -12.97 7.04 -7.17
N SER A 29 -13.04 5.82 -7.71
CA SER A 29 -13.79 4.70 -7.13
C SER A 29 -12.93 3.78 -6.26
N GLU A 30 -11.62 4.04 -6.15
CA GLU A 30 -10.70 3.16 -5.42
C GLU A 30 -10.61 3.52 -3.93
N TYR A 31 -10.23 2.52 -3.13
CA TYR A 31 -10.01 2.65 -1.69
C TYR A 31 -8.56 2.31 -1.35
N VAL A 32 -7.99 2.97 -0.34
CA VAL A 32 -6.66 2.65 0.18
C VAL A 32 -6.81 1.96 1.53
N PHE A 33 -6.44 0.68 1.60
CA PHE A 33 -6.57 -0.13 2.83
C PHE A 33 -5.40 0.03 3.79
N ASP A 34 -4.17 0.22 3.28
CA ASP A 34 -3.00 0.47 4.12
C ASP A 34 -1.99 1.35 3.39
N ILE A 35 -1.22 2.09 4.17
CA ILE A 35 -0.15 2.95 3.70
C ILE A 35 1.08 2.73 4.57
N ARG A 36 2.23 2.49 3.94
CA ARG A 36 3.52 2.40 4.61
C ARG A 36 4.55 3.25 3.90
N ALA A 37 5.16 4.16 4.63
CA ALA A 37 6.21 5.02 4.11
C ALA A 37 7.57 4.66 4.71
N ASN A 38 8.62 4.81 3.91
CA ASN A 38 9.99 4.98 4.38
C ASN A 38 10.55 6.29 3.79
N GLN A 39 11.87 6.53 3.91
CA GLN A 39 12.48 7.78 3.45
C GLN A 39 12.34 8.01 1.93
N LYS A 40 12.26 6.96 1.11
CA LYS A 40 12.30 7.03 -0.36
C LYS A 40 10.98 6.64 -1.02
N THR A 41 10.22 5.76 -0.39
CA THR A 41 9.08 5.10 -1.02
C THR A 41 7.85 5.06 -0.13
N LEU A 42 6.68 5.11 -0.77
CA LEU A 42 5.36 4.98 -0.19
C LEU A 42 4.69 3.75 -0.82
N ALA A 43 4.43 2.73 -0.02
CA ALA A 43 3.61 1.59 -0.41
C ALA A 43 2.15 1.85 -0.05
N MET A 44 1.26 1.52 -0.97
CA MET A 44 -0.19 1.69 -0.84
C MET A 44 -0.89 0.42 -1.27
N VAL A 45 -1.73 -0.13 -0.40
CA VAL A 45 -2.63 -1.24 -0.76
C VAL A 45 -3.94 -0.63 -1.25
N ILE A 46 -4.25 -0.79 -2.53
CA ILE A 46 -5.37 -0.13 -3.21
C ILE A 46 -6.37 -1.17 -3.68
N PHE A 47 -7.61 -1.04 -3.25
CA PHE A 47 -8.74 -1.85 -3.67
C PHE A 47 -9.61 -1.11 -4.67
N ASN A 48 -9.97 -1.80 -5.75
CA ASN A 48 -10.88 -1.31 -6.77
C ASN A 48 -12.20 -2.11 -6.68
N PRO A 49 -13.31 -1.48 -6.25
CA PRO A 49 -14.59 -2.16 -6.05
C PRO A 49 -15.29 -2.53 -7.36
N GLU A 50 -14.96 -1.88 -8.47
CA GLU A 50 -15.59 -2.17 -9.78
C GLU A 50 -15.03 -3.47 -10.38
N THR A 51 -13.76 -3.75 -10.13
CA THR A 51 -13.05 -4.93 -10.64
C THR A 51 -12.85 -6.03 -9.60
N ASP A 52 -13.17 -5.74 -8.34
CA ASP A 52 -12.91 -6.60 -7.18
C ASP A 52 -11.44 -7.03 -7.09
N LYS A 53 -10.53 -6.09 -7.39
CA LYS A 53 -9.08 -6.34 -7.39
C LYS A 53 -8.37 -5.44 -6.40
N THR A 54 -7.38 -6.00 -5.72
CA THR A 54 -6.45 -5.24 -4.89
C THR A 54 -5.06 -5.28 -5.50
N ARG A 55 -4.36 -4.15 -5.45
CA ARG A 55 -2.97 -4.03 -5.86
C ARG A 55 -2.13 -3.39 -4.77
N LEU A 56 -0.83 -3.69 -4.81
CA LEU A 56 0.19 -2.94 -4.09
C LEU A 56 0.85 -1.96 -5.07
N ASP A 57 0.64 -0.68 -4.87
CA ASP A 57 1.38 0.40 -5.54
C ASP A 57 2.61 0.76 -4.70
N LEU A 58 3.78 0.88 -5.33
CA LEU A 58 4.94 1.54 -4.74
C LEU A 58 5.20 2.86 -5.46
N ARG A 59 5.31 3.95 -4.70
CA ARG A 59 5.49 5.31 -5.21
C ARG A 59 6.72 5.95 -4.59
N SER A 60 7.34 6.87 -5.31
CA SER A 60 8.41 7.73 -4.77
C SER A 60 7.83 8.75 -3.80
N THR A 61 8.42 8.94 -2.62
CA THR A 61 8.00 9.99 -1.67
C THR A 61 8.36 11.39 -2.15
N ILE A 62 9.31 11.52 -3.08
CA ILE A 62 9.82 12.81 -3.55
C ILE A 62 8.79 13.47 -4.49
N ASN A 63 8.35 12.73 -5.51
CA ASN A 63 7.51 13.24 -6.59
C ASN A 63 6.19 12.48 -6.75
N PHE A 64 5.91 11.50 -5.88
CA PHE A 64 4.69 10.69 -5.90
C PHE A 64 4.50 9.80 -7.15
N GLN A 65 5.52 9.72 -8.01
CA GLN A 65 5.49 8.89 -9.21
C GLN A 65 5.42 7.41 -8.81
N ARG A 66 4.53 6.67 -9.47
CA ARG A 66 4.44 5.20 -9.32
C ARG A 66 5.67 4.55 -9.92
N LEU A 67 6.40 3.82 -9.07
CA LEU A 67 7.58 3.03 -9.44
C LEU A 67 7.14 1.69 -10.04
N TRP A 68 6.20 1.03 -9.38
CA TRP A 68 5.57 -0.20 -9.87
C TRP A 68 4.20 -0.43 -9.20
N SER A 69 3.46 -1.38 -9.77
CA SER A 69 2.17 -1.87 -9.28
C SER A 69 2.15 -3.38 -9.47
N VAL A 70 1.66 -4.12 -8.49
CA VAL A 70 1.45 -5.57 -8.60
C VAL A 70 0.11 -5.97 -8.01
N ASP A 71 -0.62 -6.82 -8.72
CA ASP A 71 -1.84 -7.42 -8.21
C ASP A 71 -1.52 -8.34 -7.03
N VAL A 72 -2.30 -8.20 -5.97
CA VAL A 72 -2.25 -9.04 -4.77
C VAL A 72 -3.65 -9.62 -4.53
N GLY A 73 -3.78 -10.54 -3.56
CA GLY A 73 -5.10 -11.03 -3.14
C GLY A 73 -5.93 -9.93 -2.49
N GLU A 74 -6.88 -10.28 -1.63
CA GLU A 74 -7.64 -9.30 -0.84
C GLU A 74 -6.74 -8.76 0.29
N GLY A 75 -5.72 -7.99 -0.09
CA GLY A 75 -4.69 -7.49 0.81
C GLY A 75 -5.25 -6.38 1.68
N PHE A 76 -5.06 -6.48 3.00
CA PHE A 76 -5.54 -5.46 3.96
C PHE A 76 -4.41 -4.63 4.54
N ARG A 77 -3.22 -5.22 4.67
CA ARG A 77 -2.07 -4.63 5.34
C ARG A 77 -0.81 -4.97 4.58
N CYS A 78 0.17 -4.06 4.62
CA CYS A 78 1.49 -4.33 4.09
C CYS A 78 2.59 -3.96 5.09
N CYS A 79 3.76 -4.55 4.92
CA CYS A 79 4.97 -4.15 5.63
C CYS A 79 6.22 -4.33 4.77
N LEU A 80 7.24 -3.56 5.13
CA LEU A 80 8.57 -3.63 4.50
C LEU A 80 9.36 -4.77 5.14
N LEU A 81 9.95 -5.61 4.31
CA LEU A 81 10.90 -6.66 4.68
C LEU A 81 12.34 -6.20 4.41
N HIS A 82 13.32 -7.01 4.82
CA HIS A 82 14.72 -6.79 4.48
C HIS A 82 14.91 -6.76 2.95
N GLY A 83 15.84 -5.91 2.48
CA GLY A 83 16.19 -5.82 1.05
C GLY A 83 15.15 -5.08 0.20
N GLU A 84 14.40 -4.16 0.81
CA GLU A 84 13.36 -3.35 0.16
C GLU A 84 12.24 -4.19 -0.49
N GLN A 85 12.03 -5.40 0.04
CA GLN A 85 10.94 -6.28 -0.35
C GLN A 85 9.70 -5.99 0.49
N TRP A 86 8.54 -6.43 0.03
CA TRP A 86 7.26 -6.13 0.65
C TRP A 86 6.49 -7.41 0.95
N MET A 87 5.76 -7.40 2.06
CA MET A 87 4.79 -8.43 2.37
C MET A 87 3.41 -7.79 2.41
N VAL A 88 2.43 -8.41 1.77
CA VAL A 88 1.02 -8.03 1.85
C VAL A 88 0.26 -9.17 2.48
N VAL A 89 -0.61 -8.83 3.43
CA VAL A 89 -1.41 -9.81 4.15
C VAL A 89 -2.85 -9.74 3.69
N ASP A 90 -3.34 -10.87 3.20
CA ASP A 90 -4.74 -11.13 2.94
C ASP A 90 -5.30 -11.91 4.14
N ALA A 91 -6.10 -11.20 4.93
CA ALA A 91 -6.71 -11.69 6.16
C ALA A 91 -7.81 -12.72 5.87
N LEU A 92 -8.62 -12.44 4.84
CA LEU A 92 -9.83 -13.19 4.53
C LEU A 92 -9.48 -14.56 3.96
N ASN A 93 -8.52 -14.61 3.04
CA ASN A 93 -8.08 -15.86 2.39
C ASN A 93 -6.93 -16.54 3.11
N ARG A 94 -6.46 -15.97 4.22
CA ARG A 94 -5.32 -16.43 5.02
C ARG A 94 -4.05 -16.58 4.18
N ARG A 95 -3.71 -15.55 3.41
CA ARG A 95 -2.54 -15.54 2.51
C ARG A 95 -1.54 -14.43 2.83
N LEU A 96 -0.27 -14.72 2.61
CA LEU A 96 0.82 -13.76 2.58
C LEU A 96 1.36 -13.70 1.16
N TYR A 97 1.45 -12.49 0.62
CA TYR A 97 2.03 -12.21 -0.68
C TYR A 97 3.40 -11.57 -0.46
N HIS A 98 4.45 -12.24 -0.91
CA HIS A 98 5.81 -11.73 -0.88
C HIS A 98 6.14 -11.09 -2.22
N VAL A 99 6.40 -9.79 -2.20
CA VAL A 99 6.69 -8.96 -3.36
C VAL A 99 8.15 -8.50 -3.30
N SER A 100 8.87 -8.68 -4.41
CA SER A 100 10.24 -8.19 -4.57
C SER A 100 10.33 -6.66 -4.60
N ASN A 101 11.54 -6.12 -4.42
CA ASN A 101 11.80 -4.69 -4.61
C ASN A 101 11.44 -4.18 -6.02
N GLY A 102 11.52 -5.06 -7.03
CA GLY A 102 11.15 -4.74 -8.41
C GLY A 102 9.66 -4.88 -8.74
N GLY A 103 8.79 -5.07 -7.74
CA GLY A 103 7.33 -5.17 -7.96
C GLY A 103 6.88 -6.50 -8.57
N LYS A 104 7.68 -7.57 -8.48
CA LYS A 104 7.26 -8.92 -8.87
C LYS A 104 6.78 -9.70 -7.65
N LEU A 105 5.65 -10.38 -7.78
CA LEU A 105 5.20 -11.37 -6.81
C LEU A 105 6.17 -12.57 -6.83
N LEU A 106 6.87 -12.78 -5.73
CA LEU A 106 7.83 -13.87 -5.54
C LEU A 106 7.14 -15.14 -5.06
N LYS A 107 6.23 -14.99 -4.10
CA LYS A 107 5.58 -16.13 -3.44
C LYS A 107 4.22 -15.72 -2.87
N ALA A 108 3.30 -16.67 -2.84
CA ALA A 108 2.05 -16.57 -2.10
C ALA A 108 1.92 -17.78 -1.20
N ASP A 109 1.93 -17.55 0.12
CA ASP A 109 1.86 -18.60 1.13
C ASP A 109 0.55 -18.54 1.90
N LYS A 110 0.02 -19.70 2.30
CA LYS A 110 -1.10 -19.77 3.24
C LYS A 110 -0.58 -19.86 4.67
N TYR A 111 -1.29 -19.26 5.61
CA TYR A 111 -1.04 -19.44 7.04
C TYR A 111 -2.21 -20.13 7.73
N ALA A 112 -1.89 -20.95 8.74
CA ALA A 112 -2.89 -21.68 9.51
C ALA A 112 -3.62 -20.77 10.51
N HIS A 113 -2.86 -19.88 11.17
CA HIS A 113 -3.36 -18.99 12.22
C HIS A 113 -3.25 -17.53 11.80
N GLN A 114 -4.31 -16.76 12.01
CA GLN A 114 -4.35 -15.35 11.68
C GLN A 114 -3.34 -14.55 12.50
N PRO A 115 -2.45 -13.77 11.87
CA PRO A 115 -1.59 -12.86 12.60
C PRO A 115 -2.40 -11.81 13.36
N TRP A 116 -2.06 -11.63 14.64
CA TRP A 116 -2.83 -10.88 15.64
C TRP A 116 -3.14 -9.42 15.28
N ASN A 117 -2.32 -8.76 14.45
CA ASN A 117 -2.40 -7.32 14.17
C ASN A 117 -2.88 -6.97 12.74
N ILE A 118 -3.58 -7.89 12.07
CA ILE A 118 -4.05 -7.63 10.70
C ILE A 118 -5.40 -6.91 10.67
N ILE A 119 -6.30 -7.24 11.60
CA ILE A 119 -7.62 -6.62 11.71
C ILE A 119 -7.64 -5.81 13.01
N GLN A 120 -7.55 -4.49 12.90
CA GLN A 120 -8.06 -3.61 13.97
C GLN A 120 -9.43 -3.13 13.49
N TRP A 121 -10.46 -3.59 14.20
CA TRP A 121 -11.84 -3.18 14.02
C TRP A 121 -12.03 -1.72 14.41
#